data_AF-A0A1B9KVI4-F1
#
_entry.id   AF-A0A1B9KVI4-F1
#
_cell.length_a   1.000
_cell.length_b   1.000
_cell.length_c   1.000
_cell.angle_alpha   90.00
_cell.angle_beta   90.00
_cell.angle_gamma   90.00
#
_symmetry.space_group_name_H-M   'P 1'
#
loop_
_entity.id
_entity.type
_entity.pdbx_description
1 polymer ?
#
loop_
_entity_poly.entity_id
_entity_poly.type
_entity_poly.pdbx_seq_one_letter_code
_entity_poly.pdbx_strand_id
1 'polypeptide(L)'
;MKLIHFFNAMLLILSFFTYGHTLDINPKYRGEPFFAKVDLYQLEQDCLRNEDEYQKLDKKEKVKYNSRCPLHNLKFDFKKLDDLINDDSLVYNGNDFQLKLGIALANPDSKNQEYLPNLGRNITLSLINKNQVSDKLLLANNAFSDNPDLWHGFQYYYIAPSGDIYTLSSIKSEPIESQSGTFPRLWKHYNIDTSNMKFMLKEVLIGAPEATYQIIYPNQFNTYFHEGAVEYGITLEQSIELFNQLPSTGSSDYSLGFRVYNYYQDQLKKKIKLLDNKKHQQESFSLLNENMNKACLTTLAPIYERDIDPYLNKVLTCLIEQQRQAIKHIESELAN
;
A
#
# COMPACT_ATOMS: atom_id res chain seq x y z
N MET A 1 -38.02 36.19 19.13
CA MET A 1 -36.92 36.13 18.13
C MET A 1 -35.61 35.56 18.65
N LYS A 2 -35.18 35.79 19.91
CA LYS A 2 -33.89 35.26 20.42
C LYS A 2 -33.85 33.75 20.71
N LEU A 3 -34.99 33.10 20.99
CA LEU A 3 -35.05 31.66 21.32
C LEU A 3 -34.93 30.74 20.08
N ILE A 4 -35.46 31.16 18.94
CA ILE A 4 -35.47 30.37 17.69
C ILE A 4 -34.06 30.29 17.08
N HIS A 5 -33.28 31.37 17.19
CA HIS A 5 -31.87 31.36 16.75
C HIS A 5 -31.00 30.45 17.62
N PHE A 6 -31.33 30.28 18.91
CA PHE A 6 -30.62 29.36 19.79
C PHE A 6 -30.89 27.89 19.43
N PHE A 7 -32.15 27.54 19.11
CA PHE A 7 -32.51 26.20 18.64
C PHE A 7 -31.91 25.87 17.27
N ASN A 8 -31.89 26.81 16.33
CA ASN A 8 -31.27 26.61 15.01
C ASN A 8 -29.74 26.48 15.11
N ALA A 9 -29.09 27.20 16.02
CA ALA A 9 -27.67 27.02 16.30
C ALA A 9 -27.38 25.64 16.96
N MET A 10 -28.26 25.17 17.86
CA MET A 10 -28.11 23.87 18.51
C MET A 10 -28.33 22.70 17.54
N LEU A 11 -29.26 22.82 16.59
CA LEU A 11 -29.49 21.85 15.51
C LEU A 11 -28.32 21.78 14.52
N LEU A 12 -27.68 22.92 14.22
CA LEU A 12 -26.46 22.94 13.41
C LEU A 12 -25.30 22.25 14.14
N ILE A 13 -25.13 22.47 15.44
CA ILE A 13 -24.09 21.80 16.25
C ILE A 13 -24.34 20.28 16.33
N LEU A 14 -25.60 19.83 16.40
CA LEU A 14 -25.97 18.41 16.35
C LEU A 14 -25.79 17.80 14.95
N SER A 15 -25.89 18.59 13.88
CA SER A 15 -25.67 18.11 12.50
C SER A 15 -24.19 17.93 12.14
N PHE A 16 -23.26 18.48 12.93
CA PHE A 16 -21.82 18.17 12.82
C PHE A 16 -21.43 16.85 13.52
N PHE A 17 -22.38 16.21 14.21
CA PHE A 17 -22.24 14.86 14.75
C PHE A 17 -23.10 13.85 13.99
N THR A 18 -23.14 13.91 12.65
CA THR A 18 -23.35 12.67 11.90
C THR A 18 -22.10 11.82 12.07
N TYR A 19 -22.03 11.17 13.24
CA TYR A 19 -21.12 10.08 13.53
C TYR A 19 -21.13 9.15 12.33
N GLY A 20 -19.99 8.99 11.67
CA GLY A 20 -19.78 7.84 10.80
C GLY A 20 -20.17 6.61 11.61
N HIS A 21 -21.07 5.78 11.08
CA HIS A 21 -21.52 4.60 11.79
C HIS A 21 -20.30 3.75 12.14
N THR A 22 -19.93 3.75 13.42
CA THR A 22 -18.89 2.87 13.92
C THR A 22 -19.42 1.45 13.82
N LEU A 23 -18.68 0.60 13.12
CA LEU A 23 -18.93 -0.83 13.15
C LEU A 23 -18.50 -1.34 14.53
N ASP A 24 -19.42 -1.95 15.27
CA ASP A 24 -19.13 -2.59 16.55
C ASP A 24 -18.35 -3.89 16.34
N ILE A 25 -17.07 -3.73 15.99
CA ILE A 25 -16.16 -4.83 15.71
C ILE A 25 -15.48 -5.22 17.01
N ASN A 26 -15.62 -6.47 17.45
CA ASN A 26 -14.98 -6.92 18.68
C ASN A 26 -13.44 -6.77 18.58
N PRO A 27 -12.75 -6.21 19.60
CA PRO A 27 -11.29 -6.08 19.62
C PRO A 27 -10.51 -7.35 19.26
N LYS A 28 -11.04 -8.55 19.57
CA LYS A 28 -10.40 -9.83 19.24
C LYS A 28 -10.18 -10.03 17.73
N TYR A 29 -10.97 -9.38 16.87
CA TYR A 29 -10.83 -9.44 15.41
C TYR A 29 -10.01 -8.31 14.81
N ARG A 30 -9.70 -7.25 15.58
CA ARG A 30 -9.22 -6.00 14.99
C ARG A 30 -7.79 -6.08 14.49
N GLY A 31 -6.94 -7.00 14.96
CA GLY A 31 -5.50 -6.96 14.66
C GLY A 31 -4.82 -5.77 15.34
N GLU A 32 -3.70 -5.30 14.78
CA GLU A 32 -2.83 -4.31 15.46
C GLU A 32 -3.08 -2.86 14.99
N PRO A 33 -3.53 -1.95 15.87
CA PRO A 33 -3.87 -0.57 15.51
C PRO A 33 -2.74 0.25 14.88
N PHE A 34 -1.49 -0.13 15.13
CA PHE A 34 -0.30 0.50 14.53
C PHE A 34 -0.41 0.57 12.99
N PHE A 35 -1.06 -0.40 12.35
CA PHE A 35 -1.18 -0.40 10.90
C PHE A 35 -2.13 0.65 10.32
N ALA A 36 -2.89 1.38 11.14
CA ALA A 36 -3.73 2.47 10.65
C ALA A 36 -2.90 3.63 10.06
N LYS A 37 -1.65 3.79 10.51
CA LYS A 37 -0.76 4.84 10.03
C LYS A 37 0.69 4.36 10.09
N VAL A 38 1.29 4.17 8.93
CA VAL A 38 2.66 3.69 8.80
C VAL A 38 3.47 4.64 7.92
N ASP A 39 4.67 4.98 8.37
CA ASP A 39 5.74 5.51 7.53
C ASP A 39 6.64 4.33 7.17
N LEU A 40 6.60 3.85 5.92
CA LEU A 40 7.30 2.63 5.52
C LEU A 40 8.82 2.80 5.66
N TYR A 41 9.35 3.95 5.24
CA TYR A 41 10.78 4.21 5.28
C TYR A 41 11.29 4.27 6.72
N GLN A 42 10.63 5.03 7.59
CA GLN A 42 11.02 5.11 9.00
C GLN A 42 10.90 3.73 9.69
N LEU A 43 9.83 2.98 9.40
CA LEU A 43 9.63 1.64 9.96
C LEU A 43 10.73 0.66 9.51
N GLU A 44 11.15 0.74 8.25
CA GLU A 44 12.29 -0.05 7.74
C GLU A 44 13.56 0.28 8.54
N GLN A 45 13.93 1.57 8.65
CA GLN A 45 15.10 2.02 9.38
C GLN A 45 15.09 1.58 10.86
N ASP A 46 13.92 1.63 11.49
CA ASP A 46 13.78 1.18 12.88
C ASP A 46 13.95 -0.34 13.03
N CYS A 47 13.72 -1.11 11.96
CA CYS A 47 13.76 -2.57 11.90
C CYS A 47 15.03 -3.16 11.23
N LEU A 48 16.05 -2.36 10.93
CA LEU A 48 17.34 -2.80 10.33
C LEU A 48 18.26 -3.53 11.32
N ARG A 49 17.85 -4.71 11.81
CA ARG A 49 18.73 -5.66 12.50
C ARG A 49 18.29 -7.09 12.25
N ASN A 50 19.21 -7.98 11.89
CA ASN A 50 18.93 -9.43 11.93
C ASN A 50 18.88 -9.96 13.38
N GLU A 51 18.52 -11.23 13.50
CA GLU A 51 18.46 -11.91 14.79
C GLU A 51 19.83 -11.94 15.49
N ASP A 52 20.93 -12.23 14.79
CA ASP A 52 22.26 -12.29 15.40
C ASP A 52 22.71 -10.94 15.97
N GLU A 53 22.47 -9.85 15.25
CA GLU A 53 22.73 -8.48 15.67
C GLU A 53 21.85 -8.08 16.84
N TYR A 54 20.56 -8.45 16.81
CA TYR A 54 19.65 -8.23 17.91
C TYR A 54 20.07 -9.02 19.16
N GLN A 55 20.54 -10.27 19.02
CA GLN A 55 20.96 -11.08 20.17
C GLN A 55 22.19 -10.52 20.89
N LYS A 56 23.06 -9.80 20.17
CA LYS A 56 24.23 -9.11 20.74
C LYS A 56 23.88 -7.87 21.57
N LEU A 57 22.68 -7.33 21.44
CA LEU A 57 22.24 -6.17 22.21
C LEU A 57 22.04 -6.50 23.68
N ASP A 58 22.34 -5.53 24.55
CA ASP A 58 22.03 -5.64 25.96
C ASP A 58 20.50 -5.52 26.22
N LYS A 59 20.06 -5.78 27.46
CA LYS A 59 18.64 -5.72 27.83
C LYS A 59 18.00 -4.35 27.56
N LYS A 60 18.71 -3.26 27.83
CA LYS A 60 18.21 -1.89 27.66
C LYS A 60 18.10 -1.54 26.17
N GLU A 61 19.08 -1.95 25.38
CA GLU A 61 19.11 -1.79 23.93
C GLU A 61 18.01 -2.60 23.24
N LYS A 62 17.77 -3.85 23.68
CA LYS A 62 16.65 -4.67 23.20
C LYS A 62 15.30 -4.00 23.44
N VAL A 63 15.08 -3.44 24.64
CA VAL A 63 13.86 -2.67 24.94
C VAL A 63 13.71 -1.48 24.00
N LYS A 64 14.78 -0.72 23.77
CA LYS A 64 14.77 0.45 22.85
C LYS A 64 14.57 0.05 21.39
N TYR A 65 15.11 -1.09 20.96
CA TYR A 65 14.89 -1.62 19.63
C TYR A 65 13.43 -2.06 19.46
N ASN A 66 12.91 -2.86 20.38
CA ASN A 66 11.53 -3.35 20.34
C ASN A 66 10.48 -2.23 20.39
N SER A 67 10.75 -1.12 21.08
CA SER A 67 9.85 0.03 21.07
C SER A 67 9.81 0.77 19.73
N ARG A 68 10.86 0.65 18.91
CA ARG A 68 10.99 1.31 17.61
C ARG A 68 10.58 0.41 16.44
N CYS A 69 10.94 -0.87 16.51
CA CYS A 69 10.55 -1.89 15.54
C CYS A 69 9.39 -2.74 16.09
N PRO A 70 8.13 -2.32 15.90
CA PRO A 70 6.98 -3.13 16.32
C PRO A 70 6.89 -4.45 15.55
N LEU A 71 7.48 -4.55 14.35
CA LEU A 71 7.44 -5.77 13.53
C LEU A 71 8.33 -6.90 14.05
N HIS A 72 9.40 -6.60 14.80
CA HIS A 72 10.38 -7.62 15.20
C HIS A 72 9.76 -8.76 16.02
N ASN A 73 8.91 -8.41 16.99
CA ASN A 73 8.23 -9.38 17.84
C ASN A 73 6.83 -9.74 17.33
N LEU A 74 6.36 -9.10 16.26
CA LEU A 74 5.03 -9.34 15.75
C LEU A 74 5.03 -10.63 14.93
N LYS A 75 4.78 -11.75 15.61
CA LYS A 75 4.56 -13.04 14.97
C LYS A 75 3.07 -13.25 14.77
N PHE A 76 2.67 -13.68 13.58
CA PHE A 76 1.31 -14.17 13.38
C PHE A 76 1.11 -15.50 14.09
N ASP A 77 0.24 -15.50 15.09
CA ASP A 77 -0.28 -16.73 15.67
C ASP A 77 -1.45 -17.24 14.84
N PHE A 78 -1.12 -17.91 13.73
CA PHE A 78 -2.13 -18.52 12.85
C PHE A 78 -3.00 -19.53 13.58
N LYS A 79 -2.46 -20.21 14.60
CA LYS A 79 -3.25 -21.17 15.39
C LYS A 79 -4.33 -20.46 16.20
N LYS A 80 -3.97 -19.36 16.88
CA LYS A 80 -4.96 -18.54 17.61
C LYS A 80 -6.00 -17.94 16.67
N LEU A 81 -5.63 -17.57 15.45
CA LEU A 81 -6.58 -17.12 14.43
C LEU A 81 -7.47 -18.26 13.92
N ASP A 82 -6.94 -19.47 13.74
CA ASP A 82 -7.73 -20.65 13.38
C ASP A 82 -8.78 -20.93 14.46
N ASP A 83 -8.37 -20.96 15.74
CA ASP A 83 -9.26 -21.16 16.88
C ASP A 83 -10.35 -20.07 16.88
N LEU A 84 -9.97 -18.80 16.69
CA LEU A 84 -10.90 -17.68 16.61
C LEU A 84 -11.93 -17.84 15.47
N ILE A 85 -11.49 -18.26 14.28
CA ILE A 85 -12.35 -18.41 13.10
C ILE A 85 -13.28 -19.62 13.24
N ASN A 86 -12.80 -20.70 13.83
CA ASN A 86 -13.58 -21.91 14.09
C ASN A 86 -14.66 -21.67 15.15
N ASP A 87 -14.33 -20.92 16.21
CA ASP A 87 -15.26 -20.60 17.29
C ASP A 87 -16.33 -19.60 16.85
N ASP A 88 -15.89 -18.47 16.28
CA ASP A 88 -16.77 -17.37 15.89
C ASP A 88 -16.12 -16.56 14.77
N SER A 89 -16.48 -16.85 13.53
CA SER A 89 -15.96 -16.14 12.36
C SER A 89 -16.68 -14.80 12.09
N LEU A 90 -17.73 -14.46 12.83
CA LEU A 90 -18.56 -13.29 12.56
C LEU A 90 -17.94 -12.03 13.20
N VAL A 91 -17.26 -11.22 12.39
CA VAL A 91 -16.57 -9.99 12.81
C VAL A 91 -17.55 -8.86 13.09
N TYR A 92 -18.59 -8.77 12.27
CA TYR A 92 -19.64 -7.76 12.34
C TYR A 92 -20.96 -8.35 11.84
N ASN A 93 -22.05 -8.08 12.56
CA ASN A 93 -23.39 -8.56 12.24
C ASN A 93 -24.39 -7.39 12.20
N GLY A 94 -24.39 -6.65 11.09
CA GLY A 94 -25.36 -5.59 10.84
C GLY A 94 -26.62 -6.11 10.14
N ASN A 95 -27.67 -5.29 10.13
CA ASN A 95 -28.91 -5.60 9.40
C ASN A 95 -28.69 -5.61 7.88
N ASP A 96 -27.85 -4.70 7.38
CA ASP A 96 -27.63 -4.51 5.95
C ASP A 96 -26.54 -5.43 5.40
N PHE A 97 -25.53 -5.73 6.22
CA PHE A 97 -24.42 -6.59 5.82
C PHE A 97 -23.71 -7.20 7.02
N GLN A 98 -22.94 -8.25 6.73
CA GLN A 98 -22.09 -8.93 7.70
C GLN A 98 -20.64 -8.95 7.22
N LEU A 99 -19.71 -8.98 8.16
CA LEU A 99 -18.29 -9.25 7.91
C LEU A 99 -17.94 -10.59 8.54
N LYS A 100 -17.36 -11.49 7.75
CA LYS A 100 -17.00 -12.83 8.21
C LYS A 100 -15.57 -13.19 7.84
N LEU A 101 -14.79 -13.66 8.81
CA LEU A 101 -13.47 -14.23 8.55
C LEU A 101 -13.59 -15.62 7.93
N GLY A 102 -12.63 -15.97 7.07
CA GLY A 102 -12.51 -17.32 6.52
C GLY A 102 -11.07 -17.65 6.20
N ILE A 103 -10.74 -18.94 6.26
CA ILE A 103 -9.43 -19.47 5.89
C ILE A 103 -9.53 -20.05 4.49
N ALA A 104 -8.61 -19.65 3.62
CA ALA A 104 -8.32 -20.34 2.38
C ALA A 104 -6.92 -20.96 2.50
N LEU A 105 -6.83 -22.26 2.25
CA LEU A 105 -5.54 -22.94 2.09
C LEU A 105 -4.96 -22.53 0.73
N ALA A 106 -3.72 -22.04 0.67
CA ALA A 106 -3.00 -21.99 -0.59
C ALA A 106 -2.83 -23.42 -1.13
N ASN A 107 -2.76 -23.53 -2.46
CA ASN A 107 -2.76 -24.78 -3.21
C ASN A 107 -2.05 -25.96 -2.48
N PRO A 108 -2.72 -27.11 -2.29
CA PRO A 108 -2.17 -28.27 -1.60
C PRO A 108 -1.05 -29.01 -2.36
N ASP A 109 -0.70 -28.59 -3.58
CA ASP A 109 0.31 -29.25 -4.42
C ASP A 109 1.76 -29.02 -3.97
N SER A 110 2.01 -28.26 -2.89
CA SER A 110 3.35 -28.15 -2.32
C SER A 110 3.69 -29.40 -1.50
N LYS A 111 4.57 -30.25 -2.07
CA LYS A 111 5.13 -31.47 -1.47
C LYS A 111 5.89 -31.27 -0.13
N ASN A 112 5.86 -30.06 0.45
CA ASN A 112 6.65 -29.65 1.61
C ASN A 112 5.80 -29.40 2.88
N GLN A 113 4.56 -29.90 2.94
CA GLN A 113 3.70 -29.77 4.13
C GLN A 113 4.34 -30.29 5.42
N GLU A 114 5.26 -31.25 5.34
CA GLU A 114 5.88 -31.89 6.50
C GLU A 114 6.87 -30.97 7.26
N TYR A 115 7.40 -29.93 6.61
CA TYR A 115 8.39 -29.03 7.22
C TYR A 115 7.82 -27.69 7.71
N LEU A 116 6.66 -27.24 7.21
CA LEU A 116 6.09 -25.93 7.51
C LEU A 116 4.55 -25.99 7.53
N PRO A 117 3.89 -26.39 8.64
CA PRO A 117 2.45 -26.71 8.70
C PRO A 117 1.50 -25.51 8.45
N ASN A 118 2.06 -24.30 8.35
CA ASN A 118 1.31 -23.06 8.13
C ASN A 118 1.71 -22.32 6.85
N LEU A 119 2.47 -22.94 5.94
CA LEU A 119 2.88 -22.30 4.69
C LEU A 119 1.65 -22.00 3.81
N GLY A 120 1.46 -20.74 3.42
CA GLY A 120 0.41 -20.36 2.48
C GLY A 120 -1.00 -20.37 3.06
N ARG A 121 -1.19 -20.00 4.33
CA ARG A 121 -2.54 -19.81 4.87
C ARG A 121 -3.03 -18.40 4.61
N ASN A 122 -4.16 -18.26 3.92
CA ASN A 122 -4.77 -16.97 3.61
C ASN A 122 -5.98 -16.74 4.51
N ILE A 123 -5.93 -15.71 5.35
CA ILE A 123 -7.07 -15.20 6.10
C ILE A 123 -7.79 -14.16 5.25
N THR A 124 -9.07 -14.40 4.99
CA THR A 124 -9.92 -13.55 4.18
C THR A 124 -11.03 -12.93 5.02
N LEU A 125 -11.40 -11.69 4.70
CA LEU A 125 -12.61 -11.04 5.19
C LEU A 125 -13.64 -11.04 4.07
N SER A 126 -14.76 -11.71 4.28
CA SER A 126 -15.88 -11.73 3.36
C SER A 126 -16.90 -10.67 3.75
N LEU A 127 -17.31 -9.86 2.77
CA LEU A 127 -18.43 -8.95 2.88
C LEU A 127 -19.69 -9.68 2.40
N ILE A 128 -20.68 -9.84 3.27
CA ILE A 128 -21.87 -10.65 3.02
C ILE A 128 -23.11 -9.74 3.02
N ASN A 129 -23.92 -9.81 1.96
CA ASN A 129 -25.21 -9.15 1.84
C ASN A 129 -26.26 -10.19 1.48
N LYS A 130 -27.44 -10.18 2.12
CA LYS A 130 -28.54 -11.13 1.82
C LYS A 130 -28.08 -12.59 1.79
N ASN A 131 -27.23 -12.97 2.76
CA ASN A 131 -26.64 -14.31 2.89
C ASN A 131 -25.75 -14.76 1.71
N GLN A 132 -25.30 -13.84 0.86
CA GLN A 132 -24.37 -14.10 -0.25
C GLN A 132 -23.09 -13.30 -0.06
N VAL A 133 -21.94 -13.92 -0.37
CA VAL A 133 -20.65 -13.23 -0.39
C VAL A 133 -20.65 -12.27 -1.57
N SER A 134 -20.61 -10.97 -1.27
CA SER A 134 -20.56 -9.89 -2.27
C SER A 134 -19.12 -9.57 -2.69
N ASP A 135 -18.19 -9.61 -1.74
CA ASP A 135 -16.78 -9.35 -1.98
C ASP A 135 -15.88 -10.02 -0.94
N LYS A 136 -14.58 -10.14 -1.23
CA LYS A 136 -13.57 -10.73 -0.34
C LYS A 136 -12.27 -9.92 -0.36
N LEU A 137 -11.70 -9.71 0.82
CA LEU A 137 -10.40 -9.09 1.01
C LEU A 137 -9.43 -10.07 1.66
N LEU A 138 -8.20 -10.17 1.14
CA LEU A 138 -7.11 -10.90 1.80
C LEU A 138 -6.56 -10.02 2.93
N LEU A 139 -6.77 -10.43 4.18
CA LEU A 139 -6.30 -9.70 5.37
C LEU A 139 -4.89 -10.11 5.75
N ALA A 140 -4.65 -11.41 5.88
CA ALA A 140 -3.39 -11.93 6.36
C ALA A 140 -2.95 -13.15 5.58
N ASN A 141 -1.64 -13.27 5.42
CA ASN A 141 -0.99 -14.43 4.85
C ASN A 141 0.45 -14.54 5.37
N ASN A 142 1.06 -15.67 5.02
CA ASN A 142 2.50 -15.86 5.11
C ASN A 142 3.01 -16.52 3.83
N ALA A 143 4.20 -16.09 3.40
CA ALA A 143 4.92 -16.66 2.27
C ALA A 143 6.35 -16.94 2.70
N PHE A 144 6.94 -17.98 2.15
CA PHE A 144 8.30 -18.40 2.47
C PHE A 144 9.03 -18.60 1.16
N SER A 145 10.32 -18.29 1.15
CA SER A 145 11.18 -18.74 0.06
C SER A 145 11.33 -20.27 0.09
N ASP A 146 11.66 -20.88 -1.06
CA ASP A 146 11.96 -22.31 -1.16
C ASP A 146 13.11 -22.73 -0.22
N ASN A 147 13.97 -21.78 0.15
CA ASN A 147 14.87 -21.91 1.29
C ASN A 147 14.31 -21.07 2.46
N PRO A 148 13.70 -21.69 3.48
CA PRO A 148 13.06 -20.95 4.57
C PRO A 148 14.03 -20.04 5.31
N ASP A 149 15.34 -20.32 5.29
CA ASP A 149 16.34 -19.51 5.96
C ASP A 149 16.73 -18.23 5.18
N LEU A 150 16.26 -18.04 3.93
CA LEU A 150 16.58 -16.82 3.16
C LEU A 150 15.66 -15.67 3.48
N TRP A 151 14.34 -15.89 3.41
CA TRP A 151 13.35 -14.87 3.74
C TRP A 151 11.96 -15.42 4.05
N HIS A 152 11.23 -14.67 4.88
CA HIS A 152 9.86 -14.91 5.31
C HIS A 152 9.00 -13.66 5.10
N GLY A 153 7.93 -13.80 4.32
CA GLY A 153 6.92 -12.77 4.11
C GLY A 153 5.74 -12.93 5.08
N PHE A 154 5.28 -11.83 5.67
CA PHE A 154 4.06 -11.75 6.47
C PHE A 154 3.18 -10.61 5.98
N GLN A 155 1.88 -10.85 5.85
CA GLN A 155 0.90 -9.80 5.68
C GLN A 155 0.07 -9.63 6.95
N TYR A 156 0.20 -8.47 7.59
CA TYR A 156 -0.56 -8.07 8.76
C TYR A 156 -1.79 -7.24 8.43
N TYR A 157 -2.70 -7.12 9.39
CA TYR A 157 -3.92 -6.35 9.21
C TYR A 157 -4.36 -5.60 10.46
N TYR A 158 -5.16 -4.56 10.23
CA TYR A 158 -5.97 -3.89 11.24
C TYR A 158 -7.36 -3.58 10.69
N ILE A 159 -8.41 -3.85 11.47
CA ILE A 159 -9.79 -3.47 11.18
C ILE A 159 -10.21 -2.43 12.22
N ALA A 160 -10.32 -1.18 11.79
CA ALA A 160 -10.71 -0.08 12.65
C ALA A 160 -12.21 -0.10 12.96
N PRO A 161 -12.64 0.44 14.12
CA PRO A 161 -14.07 0.62 14.42
C PRO A 161 -14.84 1.47 13.41
N SER A 162 -14.15 2.29 12.59
CA SER A 162 -14.76 3.04 11.49
C SER A 162 -15.17 2.16 10.31
N GLY A 163 -14.69 0.91 10.24
CA GLY A 163 -14.80 0.06 9.06
C GLY A 163 -13.66 0.25 8.06
N ASP A 164 -12.68 1.12 8.36
CA ASP A 164 -11.43 1.16 7.62
C ASP A 164 -10.61 -0.11 7.90
N ILE A 165 -9.99 -0.64 6.86
CA ILE A 165 -9.18 -1.85 6.92
C ILE A 165 -7.81 -1.54 6.36
N TYR A 166 -6.78 -1.94 7.09
CA TYR A 166 -5.39 -1.71 6.74
C TYR A 166 -4.68 -3.04 6.64
N THR A 167 -3.79 -3.18 5.65
CA THR A 167 -2.91 -4.34 5.53
C THR A 167 -1.46 -3.89 5.35
N LEU A 168 -0.50 -4.59 5.97
CA LEU A 168 0.92 -4.35 5.79
C LEU A 168 1.63 -5.66 5.46
N SER A 169 2.21 -5.77 4.26
CA SER A 169 3.15 -6.83 3.91
C SER A 169 4.56 -6.43 4.29
N SER A 170 5.29 -7.34 4.93
CA SER A 170 6.71 -7.20 5.24
C SER A 170 7.48 -8.46 4.90
N ILE A 171 8.74 -8.31 4.50
CA ILE A 171 9.68 -9.41 4.35
C ILE A 171 10.68 -9.32 5.50
N LYS A 172 10.88 -10.43 6.21
CA LYS A 172 12.04 -10.62 7.06
C LYS A 172 13.08 -11.38 6.26
N SER A 173 14.27 -10.83 6.08
CA SER A 173 15.36 -11.52 5.39
C SER A 173 16.57 -11.67 6.30
N GLU A 174 17.25 -12.80 6.14
CA GLU A 174 18.64 -12.95 6.56
C GLU A 174 19.53 -12.05 5.69
N PRO A 175 20.78 -11.75 6.09
CA PRO A 175 21.61 -10.76 5.41
C PRO A 175 21.80 -11.05 3.92
N ILE A 176 21.26 -10.17 3.08
CA ILE A 176 21.53 -10.09 1.64
C ILE A 176 22.29 -8.79 1.41
N GLU A 177 23.46 -8.87 0.80
CA GLU A 177 24.24 -7.68 0.38
C GLU A 177 24.43 -6.64 1.50
N SER A 178 24.74 -7.09 2.73
CA SER A 178 24.96 -6.29 3.96
C SER A 178 23.72 -5.70 4.65
N GLN A 179 22.52 -5.96 4.16
CA GLN A 179 21.28 -5.54 4.82
C GLN A 179 20.48 -6.73 5.33
N SER A 180 19.94 -6.58 6.53
CA SER A 180 19.18 -7.62 7.20
C SER A 180 18.19 -7.02 8.19
N GLY A 181 17.06 -7.68 8.39
CA GLY A 181 16.00 -7.15 9.25
C GLY A 181 14.61 -7.43 8.69
N THR A 182 13.67 -6.56 9.07
CA THR A 182 12.28 -6.63 8.60
C THR A 182 11.95 -5.42 7.72
N PHE A 183 11.66 -5.69 6.46
CA PHE A 183 11.44 -4.72 5.40
C PHE A 183 9.94 -4.61 5.11
N PRO A 184 9.25 -3.54 5.51
CA PRO A 184 7.86 -3.30 5.12
C PRO A 184 7.81 -2.95 3.62
N ARG A 185 7.02 -3.68 2.84
CA ARG A 185 7.02 -3.58 1.36
C ARG A 185 5.76 -2.96 0.80
N LEU A 186 4.60 -3.31 1.35
CA LEU A 186 3.32 -2.94 0.77
C LEU A 186 2.30 -2.68 1.87
N TRP A 187 1.87 -1.44 2.00
CA TRP A 187 0.77 -1.06 2.88
C TRP A 187 -0.44 -0.64 2.06
N LYS A 188 -1.63 -0.96 2.55
CA LYS A 188 -2.89 -0.62 1.89
C LYS A 188 -3.93 -0.18 2.88
N HIS A 189 -4.77 0.76 2.46
CA HIS A 189 -5.96 1.20 3.17
C HIS A 189 -7.20 0.99 2.29
N TYR A 190 -8.17 0.30 2.85
CA TYR A 190 -9.47 0.05 2.29
C TYR A 190 -10.55 0.68 3.16
N ASN A 191 -11.66 1.06 2.54
CA ASN A 191 -12.93 1.22 3.23
C ASN A 191 -13.99 0.28 2.65
N ILE A 192 -15.15 0.19 3.31
CA ILE A 192 -16.29 -0.58 2.83
C ILE A 192 -17.25 0.37 2.11
N ASP A 193 -17.47 0.15 0.81
CA ASP A 193 -18.56 0.78 0.08
C ASP A 193 -19.82 -0.05 0.29
N THR A 194 -20.63 0.38 1.25
CA THR A 194 -21.90 -0.27 1.61
C THR A 194 -22.98 -0.09 0.55
N SER A 195 -22.84 0.86 -0.38
CA SER A 195 -23.80 1.06 -1.48
C SER A 195 -23.58 0.03 -2.58
N ASN A 196 -22.31 -0.25 -2.90
CA ASN A 196 -21.93 -1.22 -3.94
C ASN A 196 -21.55 -2.60 -3.39
N MET A 197 -21.53 -2.75 -2.06
CA MET A 197 -21.11 -3.96 -1.35
C MET A 197 -19.72 -4.46 -1.76
N LYS A 198 -18.73 -3.56 -1.72
CA LYS A 198 -17.33 -3.85 -2.08
C LYS A 198 -16.32 -3.28 -1.10
N PHE A 199 -15.17 -3.94 -1.00
CA PHE A 199 -13.98 -3.35 -0.38
C PHE A 199 -13.33 -2.42 -1.40
N MET A 200 -13.27 -1.12 -1.06
CA MET A 200 -12.73 -0.11 -1.93
C MET A 200 -11.34 0.28 -1.46
N LEU A 201 -10.33 -0.06 -2.27
CA LEU A 201 -8.95 0.38 -2.04
C LEU A 201 -8.86 1.89 -2.21
N LYS A 202 -8.36 2.58 -1.19
CA LYS A 202 -8.22 4.05 -1.15
C LYS A 202 -6.78 4.47 -1.35
N GLU A 203 -5.87 3.82 -0.65
CA GLU A 203 -4.47 4.20 -0.65
C GLU A 203 -3.57 2.97 -0.63
N VAL A 204 -2.44 3.09 -1.33
CA VAL A 204 -1.35 2.12 -1.32
C VAL A 204 -0.05 2.87 -1.07
N LEU A 205 0.78 2.34 -0.17
CA LEU A 205 2.18 2.71 -0.03
C LEU A 205 3.04 1.51 -0.44
N ILE A 206 4.02 1.74 -1.29
CA ILE A 206 4.99 0.74 -1.73
C ILE A 206 6.39 1.21 -1.34
N GLY A 207 7.08 0.42 -0.52
CA GLY A 207 8.47 0.66 -0.15
C GLY A 207 9.41 0.06 -1.19
N ALA A 208 10.26 0.89 -1.78
CA ALA A 208 11.33 0.49 -2.69
C ALA A 208 12.68 1.06 -2.20
N PRO A 209 13.82 0.53 -2.66
CA PRO A 209 15.13 1.02 -2.23
C PRO A 209 15.31 2.53 -2.42
N GLU A 210 14.86 3.07 -3.55
CA GLU A 210 15.07 4.46 -3.94
C GLU A 210 14.03 5.44 -3.38
N ALA A 211 12.81 4.97 -3.13
CA ALA A 211 11.69 5.82 -2.73
C ALA A 211 10.52 5.01 -2.13
N THR A 212 9.65 5.73 -1.43
CA THR A 212 8.30 5.27 -1.13
C THR A 212 7.33 5.81 -2.18
N TYR A 213 6.59 4.94 -2.84
CA TYR A 213 5.52 5.30 -3.76
C TYR A 213 4.19 5.36 -3.01
N GLN A 214 3.47 6.47 -3.11
CA GLN A 214 2.12 6.62 -2.58
C GLN A 214 1.14 6.74 -3.73
N ILE A 215 0.10 5.91 -3.70
CA ILE A 215 -0.97 5.91 -4.69
C ILE A 215 -2.29 6.12 -3.96
N ILE A 216 -2.99 7.23 -4.25
CA ILE A 216 -4.35 7.50 -3.75
C ILE A 216 -5.31 7.33 -4.92
N TYR A 217 -6.07 6.24 -4.91
CA TYR A 217 -6.85 5.84 -6.07
C TYR A 217 -8.10 6.71 -6.28
N PRO A 218 -8.44 7.06 -7.54
CA PRO A 218 -7.67 6.83 -8.77
C PRO A 218 -6.82 8.05 -9.19
N ASN A 219 -6.58 9.01 -8.30
CA ASN A 219 -6.24 10.39 -8.69
C ASN A 219 -4.80 10.81 -8.43
N GLN A 220 -4.05 10.13 -7.56
CA GLN A 220 -2.72 10.59 -7.15
C GLN A 220 -1.68 9.48 -7.21
N PHE A 221 -0.52 9.83 -7.75
CA PHE A 221 0.70 9.06 -7.71
C PHE A 221 1.84 9.99 -7.27
N ASN A 222 2.39 9.72 -6.09
CA ASN A 222 3.44 10.51 -5.45
C ASN A 222 4.66 9.63 -5.18
N THR A 223 5.85 10.22 -5.23
CA THR A 223 7.12 9.57 -4.95
C THR A 223 7.88 10.34 -3.88
N TYR A 224 8.30 9.65 -2.82
CA TYR A 224 9.06 10.22 -1.71
C TYR A 224 10.45 9.59 -1.68
N PHE A 225 11.46 10.35 -2.09
CA PHE A 225 12.85 9.88 -2.13
C PHE A 225 13.37 9.50 -0.74
N HIS A 226 14.10 8.39 -0.68
CA HIS A 226 14.83 8.01 0.52
C HIS A 226 16.19 8.72 0.57
N GLU A 227 16.55 9.24 1.74
CA GLU A 227 17.85 9.86 1.93
C GLU A 227 18.97 8.82 1.80
N GLY A 228 19.98 9.10 0.99
CA GLY A 228 21.08 8.17 0.75
C GLY A 228 20.73 7.00 -0.19
N ALA A 229 19.58 7.06 -0.89
CA ALA A 229 19.25 6.12 -1.96
C ALA A 229 20.42 6.04 -2.96
N VAL A 230 20.94 4.83 -3.17
CA VAL A 230 22.08 4.60 -4.05
C VAL A 230 21.63 4.85 -5.48
N GLU A 231 22.24 5.84 -6.14
CA GLU A 231 22.15 5.94 -7.57
C GLU A 231 22.83 4.71 -8.18
N TYR A 232 22.05 3.74 -8.68
CA TYR A 232 22.55 2.73 -9.62
C TYR A 232 23.47 3.41 -10.63
N GLY A 233 24.67 2.84 -10.86
CA GLY A 233 25.79 3.44 -11.59
C GLY A 233 25.56 3.66 -13.09
N ILE A 234 24.34 4.03 -13.47
CA ILE A 234 23.86 4.41 -14.79
C ILE A 234 23.49 5.90 -14.79
N THR A 235 23.75 6.59 -15.90
CA THR A 235 23.34 7.98 -16.06
C THR A 235 21.85 8.11 -16.37
N LEU A 236 21.30 9.33 -16.32
CA LEU A 236 19.93 9.59 -16.74
C LEU A 236 19.72 9.27 -18.23
N GLU A 237 20.67 9.62 -19.09
CA GLU A 237 20.62 9.34 -20.53
C GLU A 237 20.54 7.83 -20.78
N GLN A 238 21.37 7.05 -20.08
CA GLN A 238 21.34 5.59 -20.13
C GLN A 238 20.00 5.05 -19.62
N SER A 239 19.46 5.63 -18.55
CA SER A 239 18.15 5.23 -18.02
C SER A 239 17.04 5.45 -19.05
N ILE A 240 17.05 6.58 -19.77
CA ILE A 240 16.08 6.89 -20.82
C ILE A 240 16.24 5.95 -22.02
N GLU A 241 17.47 5.68 -22.45
CA GLU A 241 17.77 4.78 -23.55
C GLU A 241 17.27 3.35 -23.24
N LEU A 242 17.66 2.81 -22.09
CA LEU A 242 17.24 1.47 -21.65
C LEU A 242 15.73 1.39 -21.51
N PHE A 243 15.10 2.40 -20.90
CA PHE A 243 13.65 2.46 -20.75
C PHE A 243 12.92 2.41 -22.11
N ASN A 244 13.46 3.08 -23.14
CA ASN A 244 12.86 3.06 -24.49
C ASN A 244 13.07 1.74 -25.23
N GLN A 245 14.04 0.93 -24.84
CA GLN A 245 14.32 -0.38 -25.42
C GLN A 245 13.51 -1.50 -24.76
N LEU A 246 12.94 -1.27 -23.57
CA LEU A 246 12.15 -2.27 -22.87
C LEU A 246 10.88 -2.60 -23.67
N PRO A 247 10.63 -3.88 -23.99
CA PRO A 247 9.34 -4.27 -24.53
C PRO A 247 8.27 -4.01 -23.47
N SER A 248 7.09 -3.56 -23.92
CA SER A 248 5.93 -3.26 -23.05
C SER A 248 5.45 -4.44 -22.19
N THR A 249 6.02 -5.65 -22.40
CA THR A 249 5.66 -6.91 -21.75
C THR A 249 6.85 -7.66 -21.11
N GLY A 250 8.06 -7.09 -21.07
CA GLY A 250 9.26 -7.75 -20.52
C GLY A 250 9.53 -7.42 -19.05
N SER A 251 10.21 -8.32 -18.33
CA SER A 251 10.61 -8.12 -16.93
C SER A 251 11.42 -6.83 -16.79
N SER A 252 10.75 -5.81 -16.31
CA SER A 252 11.20 -4.43 -16.28
C SER A 252 11.72 -4.10 -14.89
N ASP A 253 12.94 -3.59 -14.84
CA ASP A 253 13.48 -2.97 -13.65
C ASP A 253 12.75 -1.62 -13.42
N TYR A 254 11.85 -1.57 -12.45
CA TYR A 254 11.09 -0.35 -12.13
C TYR A 254 11.99 0.81 -11.72
N SER A 255 13.22 0.52 -11.25
CA SER A 255 14.20 1.55 -10.86
C SER A 255 14.60 2.43 -12.05
N LEU A 256 14.58 1.89 -13.29
CA LEU A 256 14.76 2.67 -14.52
C LEU A 256 13.58 3.61 -14.73
N GLY A 257 12.36 3.06 -14.62
CA GLY A 257 11.12 3.82 -14.77
C GLY A 257 11.04 5.00 -13.80
N PHE A 258 11.49 4.81 -12.56
CA PHE A 258 11.50 5.86 -11.54
C PHE A 258 12.25 7.13 -11.97
N ARG A 259 13.50 6.97 -12.45
CA ARG A 259 14.33 8.10 -12.88
C ARG A 259 13.72 8.82 -14.08
N VAL A 260 13.25 8.04 -15.04
CA VAL A 260 12.66 8.57 -16.27
C VAL A 260 11.35 9.30 -15.98
N TYR A 261 10.51 8.77 -15.07
CA TYR A 261 9.29 9.41 -14.60
C TYR A 261 9.57 10.77 -13.96
N ASN A 262 10.50 10.84 -13.00
CA ASN A 262 10.83 12.10 -12.33
C ASN A 262 11.38 13.14 -13.32
N TYR A 263 12.23 12.72 -14.27
CA TYR A 263 12.72 13.60 -15.33
C TYR A 263 11.59 14.21 -16.16
N TYR A 264 10.67 13.39 -16.69
CA TYR A 264 9.58 13.91 -17.52
C TYR A 264 8.55 14.69 -16.71
N GLN A 265 8.34 14.34 -15.43
CA GLN A 265 7.49 15.11 -14.54
C GLN A 265 8.04 16.54 -14.34
N ASP A 266 9.35 16.68 -14.12
CA ASP A 266 10.00 17.98 -13.98
C ASP A 266 10.00 18.78 -15.28
N GLN A 267 10.21 18.13 -16.42
CA GLN A 267 10.09 18.76 -17.74
C GLN A 267 8.67 19.29 -17.98
N LEU A 268 7.65 18.50 -17.66
CA LEU A 268 6.26 18.89 -17.81
C LEU A 268 5.92 20.10 -16.92
N LYS A 269 6.31 20.07 -15.63
CA LYS A 269 6.13 21.21 -14.70
C LYS A 269 6.76 22.49 -15.26
N LYS A 270 7.99 22.41 -15.76
CA LYS A 270 8.71 23.56 -16.36
C LYS A 270 7.97 24.10 -17.58
N LYS A 271 7.48 23.23 -18.47
CA LYS A 271 6.80 23.62 -19.71
C LYS A 271 5.42 24.23 -19.46
N ILE A 272 4.63 23.70 -18.52
CA ILE A 272 3.35 24.32 -18.15
C ILE A 272 3.57 25.72 -17.60
N LYS A 273 4.56 25.91 -16.72
CA LYS A 273 4.89 27.24 -16.20
C LYS A 273 5.25 28.23 -17.32
N LEU A 274 5.93 27.78 -18.37
CA LEU A 274 6.23 28.61 -19.54
C LEU A 274 4.95 28.93 -20.35
N LEU A 275 4.06 27.96 -20.53
CA LEU A 275 2.80 28.13 -21.24
C LEU A 275 1.86 29.10 -20.52
N ASP A 276 1.70 28.96 -19.20
CA ASP A 276 0.88 29.85 -18.37
C ASP A 276 1.35 31.31 -18.49
N ASN A 277 2.67 31.51 -18.44
CA ASN A 277 3.29 32.84 -18.62
C ASN A 277 3.00 33.43 -20.01
N LYS A 278 2.92 32.59 -21.06
CA LYS A 278 2.68 33.04 -22.45
C LYS A 278 1.19 33.34 -22.70
N LYS A 279 0.29 32.47 -22.22
CA LYS A 279 -1.15 32.52 -22.54
C LYS A 279 -1.99 33.33 -21.55
N HIS A 280 -1.45 33.77 -20.42
CA HIS A 280 -2.23 34.34 -19.31
C HIS A 280 -3.40 33.44 -18.88
N GLN A 281 -3.27 32.13 -19.12
CA GLN A 281 -4.19 31.10 -18.68
C GLN A 281 -3.55 30.33 -17.54
N GLN A 282 -4.40 29.68 -16.75
CA GLN A 282 -3.98 28.86 -15.62
C GLN A 282 -4.32 27.43 -16.00
N GLU A 283 -3.55 26.82 -16.91
CA GLU A 283 -3.61 25.37 -17.05
C GLU A 283 -2.98 24.78 -15.80
N SER A 284 -3.83 24.40 -14.84
CA SER A 284 -3.32 23.87 -13.59
C SER A 284 -2.65 22.52 -13.89
N PHE A 285 -1.32 22.48 -13.77
CA PHE A 285 -0.54 21.24 -13.74
C PHE A 285 -1.23 20.16 -12.87
N SER A 286 -1.91 20.56 -11.78
CA SER A 286 -2.68 19.66 -10.93
C SER A 286 -3.79 18.92 -11.68
N LEU A 287 -4.58 19.61 -12.50
CA LEU A 287 -5.69 18.99 -13.24
C LEU A 287 -5.16 18.04 -14.32
N LEU A 288 -4.11 18.44 -15.02
CA LEU A 288 -3.44 17.58 -15.99
C LEU A 288 -2.90 16.31 -15.31
N ASN A 289 -2.19 16.47 -14.18
CA ASN A 289 -1.62 15.36 -13.43
C ASN A 289 -2.70 14.42 -12.89
N GLU A 290 -3.82 14.95 -12.38
CA GLU A 290 -4.97 14.14 -11.95
C GLU A 290 -5.57 13.32 -13.10
N ASN A 291 -5.72 13.92 -14.29
CA ASN A 291 -6.22 13.22 -15.48
C ASN A 291 -5.27 12.10 -15.93
N MET A 292 -3.96 12.35 -15.93
CA MET A 292 -2.94 11.35 -16.23
C MET A 292 -2.98 10.19 -15.22
N ASN A 293 -3.05 10.51 -13.93
CA ASN A 293 -3.14 9.51 -12.86
C ASN A 293 -4.41 8.66 -13.03
N LYS A 294 -5.56 9.28 -13.29
CA LYS A 294 -6.82 8.55 -13.51
C LYS A 294 -6.77 7.61 -14.70
N ALA A 295 -6.05 7.97 -15.76
CA ALA A 295 -5.85 7.11 -16.92
C ALA A 295 -4.92 5.91 -16.59
N CYS A 296 -3.86 6.14 -15.80
CA CYS A 296 -2.82 5.15 -15.54
C CYS A 296 -3.09 4.25 -14.32
N LEU A 297 -3.81 4.73 -13.31
CA LEU A 297 -4.16 4.02 -12.08
C LEU A 297 -5.40 3.13 -12.25
N THR A 298 -5.51 2.48 -13.40
CA THR A 298 -6.53 1.47 -13.72
C THR A 298 -6.02 0.05 -13.52
N THR A 299 -4.71 -0.12 -13.31
CA THR A 299 -4.09 -1.41 -13.03
C THR A 299 -4.48 -1.89 -11.63
N LEU A 300 -4.79 -3.19 -11.53
CA LEU A 300 -5.06 -3.83 -10.23
C LEU A 300 -3.85 -3.67 -9.31
N ALA A 301 -4.08 -3.17 -8.10
CA ALA A 301 -3.05 -3.03 -7.10
C ALA A 301 -2.38 -4.38 -6.77
N PRO A 302 -1.08 -4.39 -6.43
CA PRO A 302 -0.35 -5.61 -6.13
C PRO A 302 -1.00 -6.33 -4.95
N ILE A 303 -1.16 -7.65 -4.97
CA ILE A 303 -1.71 -8.41 -3.83
C ILE A 303 -0.56 -8.95 -2.99
N TYR A 304 0.46 -9.48 -3.65
CA TYR A 304 1.67 -10.04 -3.06
C TYR A 304 2.89 -9.18 -3.38
N GLU A 305 4.00 -9.43 -2.69
CA GLU A 305 5.24 -8.70 -2.90
C GLU A 305 5.76 -8.84 -4.35
N ARG A 306 5.75 -10.05 -4.91
CA ARG A 306 6.11 -10.30 -6.32
C ARG A 306 5.29 -9.53 -7.35
N ASP A 307 4.13 -9.02 -6.97
CA ASP A 307 3.25 -8.27 -7.87
C ASP A 307 3.64 -6.78 -7.93
N ILE A 308 4.52 -6.32 -7.02
CA ILE A 308 4.94 -4.91 -6.90
C ILE A 308 5.68 -4.46 -8.16
N ASP A 309 6.72 -5.17 -8.58
CA ASP A 309 7.55 -4.74 -9.70
C ASP A 309 6.74 -4.67 -11.02
N PRO A 310 5.95 -5.69 -11.39
CA PRO A 310 5.09 -5.61 -12.57
C PRO A 310 4.08 -4.47 -12.49
N TYR A 311 3.50 -4.22 -11.31
CA TYR A 311 2.56 -3.13 -11.09
C TYR A 311 3.22 -1.75 -11.28
N LEU A 312 4.34 -1.51 -10.58
CA LEU A 312 5.05 -0.23 -10.64
C LEU A 312 5.52 0.07 -12.05
N ASN A 313 6.07 -0.92 -12.76
CA ASN A 313 6.46 -0.73 -14.14
C ASN A 313 5.28 -0.30 -15.01
N LYS A 314 4.16 -1.01 -14.95
CA LYS A 314 2.98 -0.69 -15.78
C LYS A 314 2.46 0.73 -15.50
N VAL A 315 2.42 1.13 -14.23
CA VAL A 315 2.00 2.48 -13.83
C VAL A 315 3.00 3.53 -14.30
N LEU A 316 4.29 3.35 -14.02
CA LEU A 316 5.35 4.29 -14.42
C LEU A 316 5.43 4.44 -15.93
N THR A 317 5.34 3.35 -16.70
CA THR A 317 5.34 3.40 -18.16
C THR A 317 4.18 4.23 -18.69
N CYS A 318 2.96 3.98 -18.21
CA CYS A 318 1.80 4.77 -18.61
C CYS A 318 1.99 6.26 -18.27
N LEU A 319 2.44 6.58 -17.06
CA LEU A 319 2.64 7.96 -16.63
C LEU A 319 3.70 8.68 -17.49
N ILE A 320 4.82 8.01 -17.79
CA ILE A 320 5.88 8.54 -18.66
C ILE A 320 5.34 8.81 -20.07
N GLU A 321 4.54 7.90 -20.64
CA GLU A 321 3.93 8.09 -21.95
C GLU A 321 2.96 9.28 -21.99
N GLN A 322 2.09 9.40 -20.97
CA GLN A 322 1.17 10.53 -20.83
C GLN A 322 1.94 11.85 -20.71
N GLN A 323 2.99 11.90 -19.87
CA GLN A 323 3.83 13.09 -19.72
C GLN A 323 4.52 13.47 -21.03
N ARG A 324 5.09 12.51 -21.78
CA ARG A 324 5.71 12.75 -23.09
C ARG A 324 4.71 13.33 -24.10
N GLN A 325 3.49 12.81 -24.15
CA GLN A 325 2.45 13.32 -25.04
C GLN A 325 2.04 14.75 -24.68
N ALA A 326 1.83 15.03 -23.39
CA ALA A 326 1.50 16.38 -22.93
C ALA A 326 2.63 17.37 -23.19
N ILE A 327 3.89 16.97 -22.97
CA ILE A 327 5.07 17.79 -23.28
C ILE A 327 5.07 18.18 -24.76
N LYS A 328 4.88 17.22 -25.68
CA LYS A 328 4.82 17.50 -27.13
C LYS A 328 3.68 18.44 -27.49
N HIS A 329 2.52 18.27 -26.87
CA HIS A 329 1.38 19.15 -27.08
C HIS A 329 1.70 20.59 -26.64
N ILE A 330 2.19 20.78 -25.42
CA ILE A 330 2.57 22.09 -24.88
C ILE A 330 3.68 22.74 -25.73
N GLU A 331 4.65 21.98 -26.23
CA GLU A 331 5.68 22.48 -27.14
C GLU A 331 5.08 23.02 -28.44
N SER A 332 4.11 22.31 -29.02
CA SER A 332 3.38 22.79 -30.19
C SER A 332 2.59 24.07 -29.90
N GLU A 333 2.01 24.20 -28.71
CA GLU A 333 1.28 25.41 -28.31
C GLU A 333 2.21 26.59 -28.00
N LEU A 334 3.41 26.34 -27.51
CA LEU A 334 4.42 27.37 -27.26
C LEU A 334 5.06 27.88 -28.56
N ALA A 335 5.09 27.07 -29.62
CA ALA A 335 5.61 27.46 -30.93
C ALA A 335 4.64 28.33 -31.74
N ASN A 336 3.33 28.21 -31.48
CA ASN A 336 2.26 29.04 -32.05
C ASN A 336 1.98 30.25 -31.15
#